data_AF-A0AAJ3UHI3-F1
#
_entry.id   AF-A0AAJ3UHI3-F1
#
_cell.length_a   1.000
_cell.length_b   1.000
_cell.length_c   1.000
_cell.angle_alpha   90.00
_cell.angle_beta   90.00
_cell.angle_gamma   90.00
#
_symmetry.space_group_name_H-M   'P 1'
#
loop_
_entity.id
_entity.type
_entity.pdbx_description
1 polymer ?
#
loop_
_entity_poly.entity_id
_entity_poly.type
_entity_poly.pdbx_seq_one_letter_code
_entity_poly.pdbx_strand_id
1 'polypeptide(L)'
;MVALGKPSIAAEAYIQAYLADPAEWYWSTILLHDPEEMVLKRVLAIVEQAKLPDHEEALGQLGAGPLEDMMSDELLDHLQHWLPFTPAMRYALSQVRMSAEHPALQRRLEAMLSR
;
A
#
# COMPACT_ATOMS: atom_id res chain seq x y z
N MET A 1 8.09 16.12 0.22
CA MET A 1 6.66 15.87 0.53
C MET A 1 5.88 15.97 -0.76
N VAL A 2 5.52 14.84 -1.37
CA VAL A 2 4.44 14.83 -2.36
C VAL A 2 3.16 14.94 -1.54
N ALA A 3 2.55 16.11 -1.53
CA ALA A 3 1.23 16.25 -0.95
C ALA A 3 0.26 15.49 -1.86
N LEU A 4 -0.20 14.32 -1.43
CA LEU A 4 -1.44 13.77 -1.94
C LEU A 4 -2.49 14.86 -1.68
N GLY A 5 -2.91 15.58 -2.73
CA GLY A 5 -3.86 16.67 -2.61
C GLY A 5 -5.08 16.19 -1.83
N LYS A 6 -5.72 17.08 -1.06
CA LYS A 6 -6.90 16.73 -0.25
C LYS A 6 -7.85 15.87 -1.08
N PRO A 7 -8.15 14.64 -0.64
CA PRO A 7 -8.99 13.75 -1.41
C PRO A 7 -10.36 14.42 -1.62
N SER A 8 -10.94 14.23 -2.82
CA SER A 8 -12.31 14.66 -3.05
C SER A 8 -13.23 13.92 -2.07
N ILE A 9 -14.42 14.47 -1.78
CA ILE A 9 -15.41 13.81 -0.92
C ILE A 9 -15.69 12.36 -1.40
N ALA A 10 -15.66 12.13 -2.71
CA ALA A 10 -15.81 10.80 -3.29
C ALA A 10 -14.62 9.87 -2.98
N ALA A 11 -13.38 10.39 -3.01
CA ALA A 11 -12.19 9.63 -2.66
C ALA A 11 -12.11 9.35 -1.15
N GLU A 12 -12.51 10.29 -0.30
CA GLU A 12 -12.63 10.06 1.15
C GLU A 12 -13.68 9.00 1.46
N ALA A 13 -14.86 9.11 0.86
CA ALA A 13 -15.93 8.12 1.03
C ALA A 13 -15.49 6.72 0.58
N TYR A 14 -14.76 6.63 -0.53
CA TYR A 14 -14.17 5.38 -1.00
C TYR A 14 -13.17 4.79 0.01
N ILE A 15 -12.22 5.58 0.51
CA ILE A 15 -11.22 5.10 1.48
C ILE A 15 -11.90 4.59 2.75
N GLN A 16 -12.89 5.33 3.27
CA GLN A 16 -13.64 4.92 4.45
C GLN A 16 -14.46 3.65 4.21
N ALA A 17 -15.05 3.50 3.02
CA ALA A 17 -15.76 2.28 2.64
C ALA A 17 -14.83 1.06 2.56
N TYR A 18 -13.64 1.22 1.96
CA TYR A 18 -12.62 0.18 1.91
C TYR A 18 -12.15 -0.24 3.31
N LEU A 19 -11.85 0.73 4.18
CA LEU A 19 -11.40 0.44 5.53
C LEU A 19 -12.48 -0.24 6.39
N ALA A 20 -13.76 0.02 6.11
CA ALA A 20 -14.89 -0.59 6.82
C ALA A 20 -15.18 -2.03 6.37
N ASP A 21 -14.95 -2.36 5.09
CA ASP A 21 -15.19 -3.68 4.52
C ASP A 21 -14.17 -3.99 3.41
N PRO A 22 -12.93 -4.39 3.77
CA PRO A 22 -11.89 -4.61 2.77
C PRO A 22 -12.22 -5.75 1.81
N ALA A 23 -12.96 -6.76 2.25
CA ALA A 23 -13.32 -7.92 1.44
C ALA A 23 -14.27 -7.53 0.29
N GLU A 24 -15.31 -6.74 0.57
CA GLU A 24 -16.24 -6.24 -0.45
C GLU A 24 -15.53 -5.34 -1.47
N TRP A 25 -14.57 -4.53 -1.00
CA TRP A 25 -13.91 -3.53 -1.83
C TRP A 25 -12.59 -3.99 -2.45
N TYR A 26 -12.15 -5.25 -2.25
CA TYR A 26 -10.87 -5.78 -2.75
C TYR A 26 -10.62 -5.50 -4.23
N TRP A 27 -11.63 -5.76 -5.07
CA TRP A 27 -11.58 -5.63 -6.53
C TRP A 27 -11.29 -4.21 -7.01
N SER A 28 -11.52 -3.20 -6.17
CA SER A 28 -11.25 -1.79 -6.48
C SER A 28 -9.78 -1.39 -6.31
N THR A 29 -8.97 -2.26 -5.70
CA THR A 29 -7.55 -2.03 -5.38
C THR A 29 -6.57 -2.93 -6.11
N ILE A 30 -7.04 -3.83 -7.00
CA ILE A 30 -6.16 -4.72 -7.77
C ILE A 30 -5.79 -4.13 -9.15
N LEU A 31 -4.68 -4.56 -9.73
CA LEU A 31 -4.17 -4.12 -11.04
C LEU A 31 -5.00 -4.59 -12.26
N LEU A 32 -6.21 -5.11 -12.07
CA LEU A 32 -6.97 -5.74 -13.15
C LEU A 32 -7.63 -4.73 -14.10
N HIS A 33 -8.06 -3.59 -13.58
CA HIS A 33 -8.91 -2.65 -14.31
C HIS A 33 -8.30 -1.27 -14.49
N ASP A 34 -7.28 -0.96 -13.72
CA ASP A 34 -6.75 0.39 -13.58
C ASP A 34 -5.23 0.43 -13.78
N PRO A 35 -4.68 1.52 -14.32
CA PRO A 35 -3.24 1.73 -14.39
C PRO A 35 -2.58 1.67 -13.01
N GLU A 36 -1.37 1.12 -12.98
CA GLU A 36 -0.55 0.95 -11.78
C GLU A 36 -0.44 2.23 -10.94
N GLU A 37 -0.18 3.38 -11.58
CA GLU A 37 -0.08 4.67 -10.88
C GLU A 37 -1.37 5.04 -10.13
N MET A 38 -2.53 4.72 -10.69
CA MET A 38 -3.80 5.01 -10.04
C MET A 38 -4.06 4.05 -8.87
N VAL A 39 -3.72 2.78 -9.03
CA VAL A 39 -3.79 1.79 -7.96
C VAL A 39 -2.86 2.19 -6.81
N LEU A 40 -1.60 2.53 -7.09
CA LEU A 40 -0.65 2.99 -6.08
C LEU A 40 -1.17 4.22 -5.32
N LYS A 41 -1.72 5.22 -6.01
CA LYS A 41 -2.32 6.40 -5.34
C LYS A 41 -3.43 6.01 -4.37
N ARG A 42 -4.31 5.07 -4.73
CA ARG A 42 -5.37 4.58 -3.83
C ARG A 42 -4.79 3.82 -2.65
N VAL A 43 -3.85 2.91 -2.89
CA VAL A 43 -3.16 2.15 -1.84
C VAL A 43 -2.53 3.09 -0.82
N LEU A 44 -1.74 4.06 -1.28
CA LEU A 44 -1.08 5.03 -0.39
C LEU A 44 -2.10 5.86 0.41
N ALA A 45 -3.19 6.30 -0.22
CA ALA A 45 -4.23 7.07 0.47
C ALA A 45 -5.00 6.25 1.51
N ILE A 46 -5.23 4.96 1.27
CA ILE A 46 -5.83 4.04 2.26
C ILE A 46 -4.87 3.84 3.42
N VAL A 47 -3.59 3.56 3.14
CA VAL A 47 -2.55 3.37 4.18
C VAL A 47 -2.38 4.61 5.06
N GLU A 48 -2.48 5.81 4.49
CA GLU A 48 -2.38 7.08 5.23
C GLU A 48 -3.52 7.27 6.24
N GLN A 49 -4.72 6.76 5.95
CA GLN A 49 -5.89 6.85 6.84
C GLN A 49 -6.07 5.62 7.73
N ALA A 50 -5.37 4.52 7.44
CA ALA A 50 -5.45 3.29 8.19
C ALA A 50 -4.89 3.45 9.62
N LYS A 51 -5.45 2.72 10.57
CA LYS A 51 -5.06 2.75 11.98
C LYS A 51 -4.96 1.32 12.46
N LEU A 52 -3.86 0.99 13.10
CA LEU A 52 -3.71 -0.30 13.77
C LEU A 52 -4.21 -0.18 15.22
N PRO A 53 -4.89 -1.23 15.74
CA PRO A 53 -5.17 -2.52 15.09
C PRO A 53 -6.44 -2.54 14.21
N ASP A 54 -7.24 -1.47 14.23
CA ASP A 54 -8.59 -1.44 13.64
C ASP A 54 -8.66 -1.83 12.15
N HIS A 55 -7.61 -1.54 11.39
CA HIS A 55 -7.55 -1.73 9.93
C HIS A 55 -6.48 -2.76 9.52
N GLU A 56 -6.15 -3.72 10.39
CA GLU A 56 -5.15 -4.74 10.13
C GLU A 56 -5.47 -5.60 8.89
N GLU A 57 -6.73 -6.03 8.73
CA GLU A 57 -7.18 -6.81 7.57
C GLU A 57 -7.02 -6.03 6.27
N ALA A 58 -7.49 -4.78 6.24
CA ALA A 58 -7.36 -3.90 5.08
C ALA A 58 -5.88 -3.71 4.68
N LEU A 59 -5.00 -3.44 5.64
CA LEU A 59 -3.57 -3.27 5.37
C LEU A 59 -2.91 -4.57 4.91
N GLY A 60 -3.33 -5.72 5.47
CA GLY A 60 -2.82 -7.02 5.05
C GLY A 60 -3.20 -7.35 3.62
N GLN A 61 -4.43 -7.02 3.22
CA GLN A 61 -4.90 -7.18 1.85
C GLN A 61 -4.16 -6.28 0.85
N LEU A 62 -3.84 -5.03 1.24
CA LEU A 62 -3.03 -4.15 0.40
C LEU A 62 -1.60 -4.69 0.21
N GLY A 63 -1.04 -5.32 1.23
CA GLY A 63 0.26 -5.99 1.18
C GLY A 63 0.25 -7.24 0.30
N ALA A 64 -0.57 -8.22 0.65
CA ALA A 64 -0.75 -9.50 -0.06
C ALA A 64 -1.67 -9.37 -1.29
N GLY A 65 -1.50 -8.28 -2.04
CA GLY A 65 -2.29 -7.93 -3.20
C GLY A 65 -1.56 -6.86 -4.00
N PRO A 66 -2.08 -5.62 -4.10
CA PRO A 66 -1.49 -4.62 -4.98
C PRO A 66 -0.02 -4.28 -4.71
N LEU A 67 0.43 -4.24 -3.45
CA LEU A 67 1.85 -3.98 -3.17
C LEU A 67 2.75 -5.14 -3.57
N GLU A 68 2.27 -6.38 -3.46
CA GLU A 68 2.95 -7.57 -3.96
C GLU A 68 3.00 -7.57 -5.49
N ASP A 69 1.86 -7.32 -6.14
CA ASP A 69 1.75 -7.31 -7.61
C ASP A 69 2.61 -6.21 -8.27
N MET A 70 2.78 -5.06 -7.59
CA MET A 70 3.59 -3.93 -8.07
C MET A 70 5.06 -3.99 -7.60
N MET A 71 5.44 -5.01 -6.83
CA MET A 71 6.75 -5.02 -6.16
C MET A 71 7.90 -4.98 -7.16
N SER A 72 8.67 -3.89 -7.13
CA SER A 72 9.69 -3.56 -8.13
C SER A 72 10.68 -2.55 -7.56
N ASP A 73 11.86 -2.41 -8.20
CA ASP A 73 12.82 -1.38 -7.82
C ASP A 73 12.24 0.03 -7.99
N GLU A 74 11.39 0.23 -9.01
CA GLU A 74 10.65 1.46 -9.27
C GLU A 74 9.65 1.79 -8.15
N LEU A 75 8.90 0.81 -7.65
CA LEU A 75 8.02 1.00 -6.50
C LEU A 75 8.84 1.39 -5.25
N LEU A 76 9.97 0.71 -5.00
CA LEU A 76 10.82 1.02 -3.85
C LEU A 76 11.47 2.41 -3.95
N ASP A 77 11.84 2.86 -5.15
CA ASP A 77 12.28 4.24 -5.40
C ASP A 77 11.17 5.24 -5.06
N HIS A 78 9.93 4.95 -5.44
CA HIS A 78 8.79 5.79 -5.10
C HIS A 78 8.59 5.87 -3.57
N LEU A 79 8.56 4.71 -2.90
CA LEU A 79 8.33 4.60 -1.46
C LEU A 79 9.46 5.20 -0.62
N GLN A 80 10.66 5.37 -1.16
CA GLN A 80 11.77 6.02 -0.44
C GLN A 80 11.42 7.44 0.05
N HIS A 81 10.54 8.16 -0.67
CA HIS A 81 10.07 9.49 -0.28
C HIS A 81 9.13 9.49 0.93
N TRP A 82 8.69 8.30 1.38
CA TRP A 82 7.78 8.06 2.50
C TRP A 82 8.50 7.56 3.76
N LEU A 83 9.84 7.52 3.74
CA LEU A 83 10.62 7.17 4.93
C LEU A 83 10.68 8.34 5.95
N PRO A 84 10.65 8.05 7.26
CA PRO A 84 10.43 6.73 7.86
C PRO A 84 8.98 6.29 7.69
N PHE A 85 8.77 4.99 7.43
CA PHE A 85 7.44 4.45 7.24
C PHE A 85 6.60 4.53 8.52
N THR A 86 5.32 4.90 8.35
CA THR A 86 4.30 4.82 9.39
C THR A 86 4.08 3.35 9.81
N PRO A 87 3.53 3.09 11.01
CA PRO A 87 3.19 1.72 11.42
C PRO A 87 2.29 0.99 10.42
N ALA A 88 1.31 1.69 9.84
CA ALA A 88 0.42 1.15 8.83
C ALA A 88 1.17 0.73 7.55
N MET A 89 2.07 1.60 7.05
CA MET A 89 2.89 1.30 5.86
C MET A 89 3.84 0.13 6.12
N ARG A 90 4.51 0.10 7.28
CA ARG A 90 5.38 -1.02 7.66
C ARG A 90 4.60 -2.32 7.73
N TYR A 91 3.40 -2.29 8.33
CA TYR A 91 2.56 -3.47 8.41
C TYR A 91 2.17 -3.94 7.01
N ALA A 92 1.61 -3.09 6.15
CA ALA A 92 1.24 -3.48 4.78
C ALA A 92 2.42 -4.06 3.99
N LEU A 93 3.58 -3.40 4.02
CA LEU A 93 4.80 -3.88 3.35
C LEU A 93 5.35 -5.19 3.93
N SER A 94 5.15 -5.45 5.22
CA SER A 94 5.54 -6.73 5.84
C SER A 94 4.69 -7.92 5.37
N GLN A 95 3.53 -7.67 4.77
CA GLN A 95 2.63 -8.70 4.26
C GLN A 95 2.93 -9.08 2.80
N VAL A 96 3.85 -8.38 2.14
CA VAL A 96 4.28 -8.70 0.77
C VAL A 96 5.09 -10.00 0.75
N ARG A 97 4.68 -10.98 -0.06
CA ARG A 97 5.43 -12.24 -0.21
C ARG A 97 6.56 -12.09 -1.21
N MET A 98 7.75 -11.84 -0.69
CA MET A 98 8.96 -11.62 -1.48
C MET A 98 9.62 -12.90 -2.02
N SER A 99 9.08 -14.10 -1.76
CA SER A 99 9.79 -15.36 -2.02
C SER A 99 10.11 -15.64 -3.49
N ALA A 100 9.34 -15.06 -4.41
CA ALA A 100 9.57 -15.17 -5.85
C ALA A 100 10.51 -14.08 -6.39
N GLU A 101 10.76 -13.01 -5.63
CA GLU A 101 11.51 -11.84 -6.06
C GLU A 101 13.03 -12.04 -5.96
N HIS A 102 13.79 -11.25 -6.73
CA HIS A 102 15.24 -11.31 -6.67
C HIS A 102 15.79 -10.92 -5.27
N PRO A 103 16.82 -11.61 -4.74
CA PRO A 103 17.37 -11.33 -3.41
C PRO A 103 17.87 -9.89 -3.19
N ALA A 104 18.17 -9.15 -4.26
CA ALA A 104 18.51 -7.73 -4.16
C ALA A 104 17.30 -6.90 -3.73
N LEU A 105 16.12 -7.16 -4.32
CA LEU A 105 14.88 -6.46 -4.02
C LEU A 105 14.39 -6.78 -2.60
N GLN A 106 14.47 -8.04 -2.19
CA GLN A 106 14.12 -8.48 -0.83
C GLN A 106 14.93 -7.69 0.23
N ARG A 107 16.26 -7.68 0.09
CA ARG A 107 17.15 -6.95 1.01
C ARG A 107 16.88 -5.45 1.02
N ARG A 108 16.50 -4.89 -0.13
CA ARG A 108 16.19 -3.47 -0.25
C ARG A 108 14.93 -3.12 0.54
N LEU A 109 13.86 -3.92 0.41
CA LEU A 109 12.65 -3.74 1.21
C LEU A 109 12.93 -3.92 2.72
N GLU A 110 13.65 -4.97 3.11
CA GLU A 110 14.05 -5.19 4.51
C GLU A 110 14.83 -4.02 5.09
N ALA A 111 15.76 -3.45 4.32
CA ALA A 111 16.53 -2.28 4.73
C ALA A 111 15.65 -1.03 4.90
N MET A 112 14.61 -0.86 4.08
CA MET A 112 13.64 0.23 4.24
C MET A 112 12.75 0.03 5.47
N LEU A 113 12.33 -1.21 5.74
CA LEU A 113 11.55 -1.59 6.92
C LEU A 113 12.32 -1.47 8.24
N SER A 114 13.66 -1.49 8.20
CA SER A 114 14.54 -1.42 9.37
C SER A 114 15.03 -0.01 9.71
N ARG A 115 14.73 0.98 8.86
CA ARG A 115 15.02 2.42 9.10
C ARG A 115 13.94 3.06 9.95
#